data_AF-A0A6V7FKX0-F1
#
_entry.id   AF-A0A6V7FKX0-F1
#
_cell.length_a   1.000
_cell.length_b   1.000
_cell.length_c   1.000
_cell.angle_alpha   90.00
_cell.angle_beta   90.00
_cell.angle_gamma   90.00
#
_symmetry.space_group_name_H-M   'P 1'
#
loop_
_entity.id
_entity.type
_entity.pdbx_description
1 polymer ?
#
loop_
_entity_poly.entity_id
_entity_poly.type
_entity_poly.pdbx_seq_one_letter_code
_entity_poly.pdbx_strand_id
1 'polypeptide(L)'
;MAHVQTQPTLLTPRTALLCASERVGLMGTAAWCALHLSTQQPNPITPRPCLTEQLLQFLEQAGILIRCASPSGAPHRAIYEPIAWRYCGIDLPSKEIQAALDDALQLRLAEDDGIIRNALWRLLADGDSEAYLVHLLQRHRLDSGDVQTLLLAIRAEWAPYSVGRRRYLAWLSVRHAAVVLSQGHFGADAAYAALQTHLRRRGRWLAARQSQRDLADDEYSFVPDAHWRRPILLELFLTRIAPMGEKFWTLPPPQTS
;
A
#
# COMPACT_ATOMS: atom_id res chain seq x y z
N MET A 1 -14.20 -35.74 -46.39
CA MET A 1 -13.74 -34.46 -45.82
C MET A 1 -13.36 -34.71 -44.37
N ALA A 2 -12.07 -34.75 -44.07
CA ALA A 2 -11.58 -34.99 -42.71
C ALA A 2 -11.69 -33.68 -41.91
N HIS A 3 -12.47 -33.71 -40.82
CA HIS A 3 -12.48 -32.64 -39.83
C HIS A 3 -11.12 -32.61 -39.14
N VAL A 4 -10.30 -31.62 -39.46
CA VAL A 4 -9.13 -31.26 -38.65
C VAL A 4 -9.68 -30.64 -37.37
N GLN A 5 -9.76 -31.44 -36.30
CA GLN A 5 -9.90 -30.92 -34.95
C GLN A 5 -8.60 -30.18 -34.63
N THR A 6 -8.67 -28.85 -34.64
CA THR A 6 -7.63 -28.00 -34.06
C THR A 6 -7.54 -28.31 -32.57
N GLN A 7 -6.54 -29.09 -32.17
CA GLN A 7 -6.18 -29.24 -30.76
C GLN A 7 -5.90 -27.84 -30.19
N PRO A 8 -6.51 -27.46 -29.05
CA PRO A 8 -6.14 -26.24 -28.37
C PRO A 8 -4.70 -26.38 -27.90
N THR A 9 -3.80 -25.54 -28.42
CA THR A 9 -2.41 -25.48 -27.99
C THR A 9 -2.39 -25.13 -26.51
N LEU A 10 -2.05 -26.09 -25.65
CA LEU A 10 -1.87 -25.84 -24.23
C LEU A 10 -0.76 -24.79 -24.07
N LEU A 11 -1.11 -23.62 -23.51
CA LEU A 11 -0.12 -22.60 -23.19
C LEU A 11 0.87 -23.20 -22.20
N THR A 12 2.16 -22.89 -22.38
CA THR A 12 3.14 -23.23 -21.34
C THR A 12 2.76 -22.49 -20.05
N PRO A 13 3.08 -23.02 -18.85
CA PRO A 13 2.74 -22.35 -17.60
C PRO A 13 3.31 -20.92 -17.50
N ARG A 14 4.48 -20.66 -18.10
CA ARG A 14 5.07 -19.31 -18.19
C ARG A 14 4.23 -18.39 -19.07
N THR A 15 3.81 -18.86 -20.25
CA THR A 15 2.92 -18.10 -21.14
C THR A 15 1.57 -17.83 -20.49
N ALA A 16 1.01 -18.82 -19.78
CA ALA A 16 -0.23 -18.67 -19.02
C ALA A 16 -0.12 -17.57 -17.96
N LEU A 17 1.02 -17.49 -17.25
CA LEU A 17 1.30 -16.44 -16.28
C LEU A 17 1.37 -15.05 -16.94
N LEU A 18 2.06 -14.92 -18.08
CA LEU A 18 2.15 -13.64 -18.80
C LEU A 18 0.78 -13.17 -19.30
N CYS A 19 -0.03 -14.07 -19.87
CA CYS A 19 -1.41 -13.77 -20.25
C CYS A 19 -2.26 -13.41 -19.02
N ALA A 20 -2.06 -14.08 -17.90
CA ALA A 20 -2.77 -13.77 -16.66
C ALA A 20 -2.38 -12.38 -16.11
N SER A 21 -1.11 -12.01 -16.19
CA SER A 21 -0.59 -10.67 -15.86
C SER A 21 -1.22 -9.58 -16.73
N GLU A 22 -1.42 -9.84 -18.02
CA GLU A 22 -2.07 -8.90 -18.93
C GLU A 22 -3.48 -8.55 -18.46
N ARG A 23 -4.27 -9.56 -18.08
CA ARG A 23 -5.65 -9.37 -17.59
C ARG A 23 -5.73 -8.53 -16.32
N VAL A 24 -4.73 -8.59 -15.45
CA VAL A 24 -4.71 -7.87 -14.17
C VAL A 24 -3.94 -6.55 -14.22
N GLY A 25 -3.28 -6.25 -15.34
CA GLY A 25 -2.50 -5.05 -15.56
C GLY A 25 -1.32 -4.88 -14.61
N LEU A 26 -0.72 -3.68 -14.61
CA LEU A 26 0.44 -3.35 -13.78
C LEU A 26 0.15 -3.48 -12.28
N MET A 27 -0.98 -2.93 -11.79
CA MET A 27 -1.31 -2.97 -10.36
C MET A 27 -1.52 -4.40 -9.86
N GLY A 28 -2.26 -5.23 -10.60
CA GLY A 28 -2.44 -6.63 -10.25
C GLY A 28 -1.16 -7.45 -10.32
N THR A 29 -0.33 -7.19 -11.33
CA THR A 29 0.98 -7.84 -11.46
C THR A 29 1.90 -7.45 -10.30
N ALA A 30 1.94 -6.18 -9.90
CA ALA A 30 2.70 -5.72 -8.74
C ALA A 30 2.20 -6.36 -7.43
N ALA A 31 0.88 -6.46 -7.24
CA ALA A 31 0.27 -7.14 -6.10
C ALA A 31 0.64 -8.63 -6.07
N TRP A 32 0.63 -9.29 -7.23
CA TRP A 32 1.02 -10.69 -7.36
C TRP A 32 2.51 -10.89 -7.05
N CYS A 33 3.40 -10.03 -7.57
CA CYS A 33 4.82 -10.02 -7.21
C CYS A 33 5.01 -9.86 -5.69
N ALA A 34 4.34 -8.89 -5.06
CA ALA A 34 4.45 -8.66 -3.63
C ALA A 34 3.96 -9.86 -2.81
N LEU A 35 2.85 -10.48 -3.24
CA LEU A 35 2.31 -11.67 -2.61
C LEU A 35 3.29 -12.85 -2.72
N HIS A 36 3.87 -13.10 -3.89
CA HIS A 36 4.84 -14.19 -4.08
C HIS A 36 6.12 -13.96 -3.27
N LEU A 37 6.64 -12.73 -3.25
CA LEU A 37 7.80 -12.34 -2.43
C LEU A 37 7.56 -12.50 -0.93
N SER A 38 6.31 -12.38 -0.46
CA SER A 38 5.97 -12.59 0.95
C SER A 38 6.21 -14.01 1.46
N THR A 39 6.38 -14.97 0.56
CA THR A 39 6.79 -16.35 0.89
C THR A 39 8.24 -16.44 1.36
N GLN A 40 9.03 -15.39 1.12
CA GLN A 40 10.47 -15.34 1.40
C GLN A 40 10.87 -14.17 2.31
N GLN A 41 10.02 -13.14 2.44
CA GLN A 41 10.32 -11.94 3.20
C GLN A 41 9.43 -11.81 4.45
N PRO A 42 10.00 -11.57 5.65
CA PRO A 42 9.25 -11.42 6.90
C PRO A 42 8.68 -10.00 7.08
N ASN A 43 8.08 -9.45 6.03
CA ASN A 43 7.55 -8.09 5.97
C ASN A 43 6.04 -8.12 5.64
N PRO A 44 5.25 -7.11 6.07
CA PRO A 44 3.87 -6.95 5.62
C PRO A 44 3.78 -6.88 4.10
N ILE A 45 2.72 -7.42 3.49
CA ILE A 45 2.57 -7.36 2.04
C ILE A 45 2.30 -5.91 1.61
N THR A 46 1.39 -5.24 2.33
CA THR A 46 1.00 -3.85 2.10
C THR A 46 1.04 -3.05 3.42
N PRO A 47 0.97 -1.70 3.39
CA PRO A 47 0.95 -0.90 4.61
C PRO A 47 -0.21 -1.21 5.57
N ARG A 48 -1.33 -1.75 5.07
CA ARG A 48 -2.57 -1.98 5.83
C ARG A 48 -3.16 -3.36 5.52
N PRO A 49 -3.58 -4.15 6.51
CA PRO A 49 -4.20 -5.46 6.27
C PRO A 49 -5.42 -5.40 5.35
N CYS A 50 -6.25 -4.34 5.45
CA CYS A 50 -7.42 -4.17 4.58
C CYS A 50 -7.04 -4.01 3.11
N LEU A 51 -5.89 -3.39 2.81
CA LEU A 51 -5.39 -3.28 1.45
C LEU A 51 -4.89 -4.64 0.93
N THR A 52 -4.22 -5.43 1.78
CA THR A 52 -3.86 -6.82 1.44
C THR A 52 -5.11 -7.63 1.08
N GLU A 53 -6.18 -7.56 1.88
CA GLU A 53 -7.44 -8.27 1.60
C GLU A 53 -8.09 -7.83 0.28
N GLN A 54 -8.12 -6.54 -0.02
CA GLN A 54 -8.64 -6.02 -1.29
C GLN A 54 -7.84 -6.55 -2.49
N LEU A 55 -6.51 -6.58 -2.40
CA LEU A 55 -5.65 -7.12 -3.45
C LEU A 55 -5.83 -8.63 -3.62
N LEU A 56 -5.97 -9.38 -2.53
CA LEU A 56 -6.23 -10.82 -2.59
C LEU A 56 -7.58 -11.11 -3.24
N GLN A 57 -8.63 -10.37 -2.86
CA GLN A 57 -9.95 -10.49 -3.46
C GLN A 57 -9.90 -10.19 -4.96
N PHE A 58 -9.17 -9.16 -5.38
CA PHE A 58 -8.99 -8.83 -6.79
C PHE A 58 -8.27 -9.95 -7.56
N LEU A 59 -7.17 -10.50 -7.02
CA LEU A 59 -6.44 -11.61 -7.66
C LEU A 59 -7.27 -12.90 -7.72
N GLU A 60 -8.08 -13.16 -6.70
CA GLU A 60 -9.02 -14.30 -6.67
C GLU A 60 -10.12 -14.14 -7.71
N GLN A 61 -10.73 -12.95 -7.82
CA GLN A 61 -11.75 -12.64 -8.84
C GLN A 61 -11.20 -12.71 -10.27
N ALA A 62 -9.93 -12.35 -10.47
CA ALA A 62 -9.25 -12.51 -11.75
C ALA A 62 -8.79 -13.95 -12.04
N GLY A 63 -9.07 -14.89 -11.13
CA GLY A 63 -8.73 -16.29 -11.28
C GLY A 63 -7.24 -16.58 -11.23
N ILE A 64 -6.44 -15.74 -10.56
CA ILE A 64 -4.99 -15.92 -10.39
C ILE A 64 -4.69 -16.93 -9.28
N LEU A 65 -5.45 -16.85 -8.18
CA LEU A 65 -5.23 -17.66 -6.99
C LEU A 65 -6.55 -18.05 -6.32
N ILE A 66 -6.44 -19.02 -5.42
CA ILE A 66 -7.50 -19.39 -4.49
C ILE A 66 -6.92 -19.35 -3.08
N ARG A 67 -7.62 -18.67 -2.16
CA ARG A 67 -7.21 -18.59 -0.75
C ARG A 67 -7.41 -19.95 -0.06
N CYS A 68 -6.48 -20.30 0.80
CA CYS A 68 -6.56 -21.53 1.61
C CYS A 68 -7.10 -21.20 3.00
N ALA A 69 -8.12 -21.94 3.45
CA ALA A 69 -8.72 -21.76 4.78
C ALA A 69 -7.78 -22.15 5.92
N SER A 70 -6.82 -23.05 5.66
CA SER A 70 -5.77 -23.41 6.61
C SER A 70 -4.39 -23.23 5.99
N PRO A 71 -3.43 -22.62 6.71
CA PRO A 71 -2.05 -22.51 6.27
C PRO A 71 -1.29 -23.85 6.33
N SER A 72 -1.82 -24.85 7.04
CA SER A 72 -1.22 -26.19 7.11
C SER A 72 -1.45 -26.95 5.80
N GLY A 73 -0.43 -27.02 4.94
CA GLY A 73 -0.48 -27.76 3.67
C GLY A 73 -0.78 -26.90 2.44
N ALA A 74 -0.92 -25.58 2.59
CA ALA A 74 -0.98 -24.69 1.45
C ALA A 74 0.39 -24.62 0.74
N PRO A 75 0.42 -24.61 -0.62
CA PRO A 75 1.66 -24.57 -1.37
C PRO A 75 2.42 -23.24 -1.19
N HIS A 76 1.68 -22.15 -0.93
CA HIS A 76 2.25 -20.84 -0.65
C HIS A 76 1.61 -20.23 0.59
N ARG A 77 2.45 -19.58 1.41
CA ARG A 77 2.03 -18.81 2.59
C ARG A 77 2.94 -17.61 2.78
N ALA A 78 2.38 -16.51 3.26
CA ALA A 78 3.18 -15.37 3.69
C ALA A 78 3.94 -15.73 4.99
N ILE A 79 5.15 -15.19 5.15
CA ILE A 79 5.93 -15.38 6.39
C ILE A 79 5.38 -14.50 7.52
N TYR A 80 4.99 -13.27 7.20
CA TYR A 80 4.58 -12.28 8.19
C TYR A 80 3.09 -12.30 8.49
N GLU A 81 2.25 -12.45 7.46
CA GLU A 81 0.79 -12.39 7.58
C GLU A 81 0.19 -13.81 7.60
N PRO A 82 -0.93 -14.05 8.29
CA PRO A 82 -1.54 -15.37 8.41
C PRO A 82 -2.35 -15.74 7.15
N ILE A 83 -1.72 -15.64 5.98
CA ILE A 83 -2.37 -15.76 4.67
C ILE A 83 -1.70 -16.89 3.88
N ALA A 84 -2.52 -17.72 3.25
CA ALA A 84 -2.08 -18.85 2.44
C ALA A 84 -2.94 -19.01 1.18
N TRP A 85 -2.32 -19.47 0.08
CA TRP A 85 -2.98 -19.56 -1.22
C TRP A 85 -2.37 -20.65 -2.11
N ARG A 86 -3.06 -20.93 -3.22
CA ARG A 86 -2.56 -21.68 -4.37
C ARG A 86 -2.81 -20.91 -5.66
N TYR A 87 -1.89 -21.00 -6.62
CA TYR A 87 -2.09 -20.40 -7.94
C TYR A 87 -2.99 -21.29 -8.82
N CYS A 88 -3.80 -20.66 -9.66
CA CYS A 88 -4.68 -21.34 -10.60
C CYS A 88 -3.97 -21.59 -11.93
N GLY A 89 -3.88 -22.86 -12.34
CA GLY A 89 -3.30 -23.23 -13.64
C GLY A 89 -1.80 -22.97 -13.78
N ILE A 90 -1.09 -22.76 -12.66
CA ILE A 90 0.34 -22.52 -12.62
C ILE A 90 0.95 -23.59 -11.73
N ASP A 91 1.58 -24.58 -12.36
CA ASP A 91 2.34 -25.64 -11.71
C ASP A 91 3.82 -25.43 -12.07
N LEU A 92 4.44 -24.48 -11.38
CA LEU A 92 5.83 -24.09 -11.59
C LEU A 92 6.57 -24.06 -10.25
N PRO A 93 7.87 -24.40 -10.21
CA PRO A 93 8.70 -24.17 -9.04
C PRO A 93 8.71 -22.68 -8.64
N SER A 94 8.80 -22.40 -7.34
CA SER A 94 8.75 -21.02 -6.81
C SER A 94 9.75 -20.05 -7.46
N LYS A 95 10.94 -20.53 -7.85
CA LYS A 95 11.95 -19.71 -8.53
C LYS A 95 11.52 -19.32 -9.95
N GLU A 96 10.86 -20.23 -10.66
CA GLU A 96 10.37 -19.98 -12.01
C GLU A 96 9.15 -19.06 -12.00
N ILE A 97 8.28 -19.19 -10.99
CA ILE A 97 7.18 -18.23 -10.75
C ILE A 97 7.76 -16.83 -10.54
N GLN A 98 8.78 -16.69 -9.68
CA GLN A 98 9.41 -15.39 -9.42
C GLN A 98 9.98 -14.79 -10.71
N ALA A 99 10.77 -15.56 -11.47
CA ALA A 99 11.36 -15.09 -12.73
C ALA A 99 10.29 -14.69 -13.76
N ALA A 100 9.21 -15.45 -13.86
CA ALA A 100 8.10 -15.14 -14.77
C ALA A 100 7.31 -13.90 -14.34
N LEU A 101 7.11 -13.69 -13.04
CA LEU A 101 6.50 -12.48 -12.48
C LEU A 101 7.40 -11.26 -12.67
N ASP A 102 8.72 -11.43 -12.57
CA ASP A 102 9.68 -10.37 -12.81
C ASP A 102 9.62 -9.89 -14.26
N ASP A 103 9.58 -10.81 -15.22
CA ASP A 103 9.40 -10.51 -16.64
C ASP A 103 8.04 -9.85 -16.92
N ALA A 104 6.97 -10.41 -16.35
CA ALA A 104 5.62 -9.87 -16.49
C ALA A 104 5.53 -8.44 -15.98
N LEU A 105 6.13 -8.16 -14.82
CA LEU A 105 6.16 -6.81 -14.25
C LEU A 105 6.92 -5.85 -15.18
N GLN A 106 8.07 -6.25 -15.73
CA GLN A 106 8.81 -5.41 -16.67
C GLN A 106 8.01 -5.11 -17.94
N LEU A 107 7.33 -6.11 -18.48
CA LEU A 107 6.47 -5.94 -19.66
C LEU A 107 5.34 -4.94 -19.38
N ARG A 108 4.63 -5.09 -18.25
CA ARG A 108 3.55 -4.18 -17.86
C ARG A 108 4.05 -2.76 -17.56
N LEU A 109 5.28 -2.62 -17.05
CA LEU A 109 5.89 -1.30 -16.84
C LEU A 109 6.26 -0.61 -18.14
N ALA A 110 6.65 -1.36 -19.18
CA ALA A 110 6.94 -0.81 -20.50
C ALA A 110 5.69 -0.32 -21.24
N GLU A 111 4.53 -0.91 -20.93
CA GLU A 111 3.22 -0.55 -21.50
C GLU A 111 2.49 0.56 -20.71
N ASP A 112 2.93 0.85 -19.49
CA ASP A 112 2.31 1.85 -18.59
C ASP A 112 2.61 3.28 -19.04
N ASP A 113 1.55 4.07 -19.24
CA ASP A 113 1.60 5.50 -19.56
C ASP A 113 1.85 6.40 -18.33
N GLY A 114 2.08 5.80 -17.16
CA GLY A 114 2.33 6.46 -15.89
C GLY A 114 1.07 6.69 -15.05
N ILE A 115 -0.14 6.53 -15.61
CA ILE A 115 -1.40 6.73 -14.86
C ILE A 115 -1.51 5.68 -13.76
N ILE A 116 -1.24 4.41 -14.06
CA ILE A 116 -1.36 3.32 -13.09
C ILE A 116 -0.26 3.41 -12.04
N ARG A 117 0.95 3.82 -12.44
CA ARG A 117 2.06 4.10 -11.51
C ARG A 117 1.72 5.21 -10.52
N ASN A 118 1.11 6.31 -10.99
CA ASN A 118 0.65 7.39 -10.13
C ASN A 118 -0.50 6.96 -9.21
N ALA A 119 -1.41 6.12 -9.70
CA ALA A 119 -2.46 5.52 -8.88
C ALA A 119 -1.87 4.63 -7.77
N LEU A 120 -0.86 3.81 -8.09
CA LEU A 120 -0.18 2.98 -7.10
C LEU A 120 0.61 3.81 -6.08
N TRP A 121 1.25 4.91 -6.50
CA TRP A 121 1.88 5.85 -5.57
C TRP A 121 0.85 6.38 -4.57
N ARG A 122 -0.28 6.91 -5.03
CA ARG A 122 -1.35 7.42 -4.16
C ARG A 122 -1.84 6.37 -3.17
N LEU A 123 -2.13 5.16 -3.66
CA LEU A 123 -2.59 4.04 -2.84
C LEU A 123 -1.61 3.70 -1.71
N LEU A 124 -0.31 3.62 -2.03
CA LEU A 124 0.74 3.32 -1.06
C LEU A 124 0.99 4.49 -0.09
N ALA A 125 0.92 5.72 -0.57
CA ALA A 125 1.06 6.94 0.21
C ALA A 125 -0.06 7.08 1.25
N ASP A 126 -1.31 6.86 0.83
CA ASP A 126 -2.49 6.88 1.71
C ASP A 126 -2.39 5.75 2.74
N GLY A 127 -2.06 4.54 2.29
CA GLY A 127 -1.89 3.37 3.16
C GLY A 127 -0.78 3.57 4.22
N ASP A 128 0.37 4.11 3.84
CA ASP A 128 1.45 4.41 4.81
C ASP A 128 1.02 5.45 5.83
N SER A 129 0.44 6.56 5.36
CA SER A 129 0.03 7.66 6.24
C SER A 129 -1.02 7.19 7.24
N GLU A 130 -1.99 6.37 6.80
CA GLU A 130 -2.99 5.74 7.66
C GLU A 130 -2.36 4.77 8.66
N ALA A 131 -1.46 3.88 8.21
CA ALA A 131 -0.79 2.91 9.08
C ALA A 131 0.02 3.61 10.17
N TYR A 132 0.71 4.70 9.82
CA TYR A 132 1.45 5.51 10.78
C TYR A 132 0.54 6.19 11.81
N LEU A 133 -0.60 6.73 11.38
CA LEU A 133 -1.59 7.33 12.28
C LEU A 133 -2.16 6.27 13.26
N VAL A 134 -2.52 5.09 12.77
CA VAL A 134 -2.99 3.97 13.61
C VAL A 134 -1.93 3.58 14.64
N HIS A 135 -0.67 3.44 14.21
CA HIS A 135 0.44 3.13 15.11
C HIS A 135 0.56 4.17 16.23
N LEU A 136 0.48 5.47 15.90
CA LEU A 136 0.55 6.53 16.88
C LEU A 136 -0.62 6.50 17.88
N LEU A 137 -1.85 6.30 17.39
CA LEU A 137 -3.04 6.19 18.25
C LEU A 137 -2.88 5.04 19.25
N GLN A 138 -2.48 3.86 18.76
CA GLN A 138 -2.22 2.69 19.60
C GLN A 138 -1.11 2.94 20.62
N ARG A 139 0.01 3.55 20.19
CA ARG A 139 1.14 3.88 21.07
C ARG A 139 0.73 4.82 22.22
N HIS A 140 -0.20 5.74 21.96
CA HIS A 140 -0.73 6.67 22.95
C HIS A 140 -1.99 6.17 23.67
N ARG A 141 -2.40 4.91 23.45
CA ARG A 141 -3.61 4.29 24.02
C ARG A 141 -4.89 5.10 23.75
N LEU A 142 -4.92 5.80 22.62
CA LEU A 142 -6.12 6.40 22.08
C LEU A 142 -6.86 5.33 21.29
N ASP A 143 -8.19 5.32 21.37
CA ASP A 143 -8.99 4.45 20.52
C ASP A 143 -8.67 4.78 19.05
N SER A 144 -8.27 3.76 18.29
CA SER A 144 -8.05 3.92 16.86
C SER A 144 -9.35 4.13 16.10
N GLY A 145 -10.50 3.71 16.66
CA GLY A 145 -11.82 3.90 16.07
C GLY A 145 -11.86 3.58 14.58
N ASP A 146 -12.67 4.34 13.83
CA ASP A 146 -12.63 4.34 12.37
C ASP A 146 -11.73 5.47 11.85
N VAL A 147 -10.43 5.16 11.71
CA VAL A 147 -9.44 6.08 11.11
C VAL A 147 -9.80 6.45 9.67
N GLN A 148 -10.53 5.63 8.92
CA GLN A 148 -10.93 6.01 7.57
C GLN A 148 -11.96 7.14 7.61
N THR A 149 -12.93 7.05 8.53
CA THR A 149 -13.86 8.15 8.79
C THR A 149 -13.13 9.43 9.22
N LEU A 150 -12.07 9.32 10.05
CA LEU A 150 -11.21 10.45 10.38
C LEU A 150 -10.62 11.09 9.12
N LEU A 151 -9.90 10.29 8.32
CA LEU A 151 -9.16 10.73 7.15
C LEU A 151 -10.08 11.33 6.08
N LEU A 152 -11.29 10.77 5.91
CA LEU A 152 -12.33 11.33 5.05
C LEU A 152 -12.76 12.72 5.52
N ALA A 153 -12.97 12.90 6.83
CA ALA A 153 -13.39 14.17 7.40
C ALA A 153 -12.32 15.29 7.31
N ILE A 154 -11.04 14.93 7.17
CA ILE A 154 -9.91 15.88 7.07
C ILE A 154 -9.23 15.87 5.70
N ARG A 155 -9.85 15.25 4.69
CA ARG A 155 -9.21 14.94 3.41
C ARG A 155 -8.62 16.18 2.74
N ALA A 156 -9.30 17.33 2.81
CA ALA A 156 -8.84 18.59 2.22
C ALA A 156 -7.54 19.10 2.86
N GLU A 157 -7.38 18.94 4.18
CA GLU A 157 -6.18 19.32 4.94
C GLU A 157 -5.15 18.20 5.05
N TRP A 158 -5.30 17.10 4.31
CA TRP A 158 -4.44 15.92 4.39
C TRP A 158 -3.90 15.49 3.02
N ALA A 159 -4.79 15.29 2.05
CA ALA A 159 -4.47 14.74 0.73
C ALA A 159 -3.42 15.53 -0.08
N PRO A 160 -3.36 16.88 -0.02
CA PRO A 160 -2.38 17.65 -0.81
C PRO A 160 -0.92 17.46 -0.36
N TYR A 161 -0.68 16.93 0.84
CA TYR A 161 0.66 16.85 1.40
C TYR A 161 1.43 15.61 0.98
N SER A 162 2.76 15.74 0.98
CA SER A 162 3.69 14.61 0.91
C SER A 162 3.50 13.68 2.10
N VAL A 163 3.89 12.42 1.93
CA VAL A 163 3.66 11.41 2.97
C VAL A 163 4.38 11.75 4.26
N GLY A 164 5.61 12.27 4.17
CA GLY A 164 6.35 12.71 5.34
C GLY A 164 5.67 13.86 6.10
N ARG A 165 5.03 14.81 5.39
CA ARG A 165 4.23 15.88 6.03
C ARG A 165 2.94 15.36 6.65
N ARG A 166 2.28 14.38 6.02
CA ARG A 166 1.13 13.68 6.62
C ARG A 166 1.54 12.98 7.92
N ARG A 167 2.70 12.31 7.94
CA ARG A 167 3.27 11.70 9.16
C ARG A 167 3.57 12.75 10.23
N TYR A 168 4.16 13.88 9.87
CA TYR A 168 4.36 14.99 10.80
C TYR A 168 3.03 15.49 11.41
N LEU A 169 2.02 15.73 10.57
CA LEU A 169 0.69 16.17 11.01
C LEU A 169 0.03 15.15 11.95
N ALA A 170 0.11 13.85 11.62
CA ALA A 170 -0.37 12.78 12.47
C ALA A 170 0.34 12.77 13.84
N TRP A 171 1.67 12.82 13.84
CA TRP A 171 2.47 12.81 15.06
C TRP A 171 2.12 13.97 15.99
N LEU A 172 2.09 15.20 15.45
CA LEU A 172 1.80 16.38 16.26
C LEU A 172 0.38 16.32 16.84
N SER A 173 -0.60 15.94 16.02
CA SER A 173 -2.01 15.94 16.40
C SER A 173 -2.35 14.84 17.41
N VAL A 174 -1.76 13.64 17.26
CA VAL A 174 -1.91 12.55 18.23
C VAL A 174 -1.26 12.91 19.57
N ARG A 175 -0.08 13.53 19.56
CA ARG A 175 0.55 14.00 20.81
C ARG A 175 -0.31 15.04 21.52
N HIS A 176 -0.90 15.98 20.78
CA HIS A 176 -1.82 16.96 21.34
C HIS A 176 -3.05 16.28 21.96
N ALA A 177 -3.67 15.33 21.25
CA ALA A 177 -4.80 14.57 21.75
C ALA A 177 -4.48 13.76 23.01
N ALA A 178 -3.29 13.14 23.07
CA ALA A 178 -2.83 12.41 24.23
C ALA A 178 -2.65 13.31 25.47
N VAL A 179 -2.22 14.56 25.29
CA VAL A 179 -2.15 15.55 26.38
C VAL A 179 -3.55 15.94 26.86
N VAL A 180 -4.50 16.13 25.94
CA VAL A 180 -5.90 16.42 26.31
C VAL A 180 -6.50 15.27 27.11
N LEU A 181 -6.23 14.02 26.70
CA LEU A 181 -6.69 12.83 27.43
C LEU A 181 -6.05 12.73 28.82
N SER A 182 -4.75 13.01 28.95
CA SER A 182 -4.04 12.88 30.24
C SER A 182 -4.42 13.94 31.26
N GLN A 183 -4.96 15.08 30.82
CA GLN A 183 -5.48 16.11 31.70
C GLN A 183 -6.77 15.69 32.44
N GLY A 184 -7.39 14.55 32.12
CA GLY A 184 -8.40 13.89 32.93
C GLY A 184 -9.78 14.56 33.01
N HIS A 185 -9.93 15.76 32.43
CA HIS A 185 -11.21 16.50 32.41
C HIS A 185 -12.15 16.04 31.29
N PHE A 186 -11.64 15.29 30.31
CA PHE A 186 -12.39 14.91 29.13
C PHE A 186 -12.16 13.44 28.72
N GLY A 187 -13.20 12.81 28.17
CA GLY A 187 -13.15 11.42 27.68
C GLY A 187 -12.51 11.27 26.29
N ALA A 188 -12.54 10.03 25.76
CA ALA A 188 -11.96 9.67 24.47
C ALA A 188 -12.48 10.53 23.30
N ASP A 189 -13.77 10.88 23.30
CA ASP A 189 -14.39 11.72 22.26
C ASP A 189 -13.76 13.11 22.18
N ALA A 190 -13.42 13.71 23.32
CA ALA A 190 -12.79 15.02 23.35
C ALA A 190 -11.34 14.97 22.89
N ALA A 191 -10.61 13.89 23.22
CA ALA A 191 -9.26 13.69 22.70
C ALA A 191 -9.28 13.52 21.17
N TYR A 192 -10.27 12.80 20.64
CA TYR A 192 -10.44 12.62 19.21
C TYR A 192 -10.87 13.93 18.50
N ALA A 193 -11.79 14.70 19.08
CA ALA A 193 -12.14 16.03 18.58
C ALA A 193 -10.91 16.97 18.60
N ALA A 194 -10.11 16.94 19.67
CA ALA A 194 -8.88 17.71 19.78
C ALA A 194 -7.86 17.31 18.71
N LEU A 195 -7.73 16.01 18.40
CA LEU A 195 -6.91 15.52 17.30
C LEU A 195 -7.35 16.15 15.97
N GLN A 196 -8.65 16.04 15.64
CA GLN A 196 -9.21 16.57 14.40
C GLN A 196 -9.00 18.07 14.25
N THR A 197 -9.32 18.84 15.30
CA THR A 197 -9.16 20.29 15.29
C THR A 197 -7.70 20.69 15.15
N HIS A 198 -6.78 20.02 15.86
CA HIS A 198 -5.37 20.33 15.80
C HIS A 198 -4.79 20.00 14.41
N LEU A 199 -5.16 18.87 13.83
CA LEU A 199 -4.73 18.47 12.49
C LEU A 199 -5.19 19.47 11.45
N ARG A 200 -6.49 19.83 11.41
CA ARG A 200 -7.01 20.82 10.46
C ARG A 200 -6.35 22.18 10.63
N ARG A 201 -6.14 22.63 11.88
CA ARG A 201 -5.46 23.90 12.15
C ARG A 201 -4.02 23.89 11.64
N ARG A 202 -3.26 22.82 11.91
CA ARG A 202 -1.86 22.73 11.48
C ARG A 202 -1.73 22.51 9.97
N GLY A 203 -2.62 21.72 9.38
CA GLY A 203 -2.73 21.56 7.93
C GLY A 203 -2.94 22.92 7.27
N ARG A 204 -3.96 23.69 7.64
CA ARG A 204 -4.17 25.05 7.08
C ARG A 204 -2.97 25.97 7.24
N TRP A 205 -2.27 25.90 8.37
CA TRP A 205 -1.02 26.64 8.57
C TRP A 205 0.10 26.21 7.59
N LEU A 206 0.27 24.90 7.35
CA LEU A 206 1.21 24.39 6.35
C LEU A 206 0.81 24.84 4.93
N ALA A 207 -0.47 24.77 4.58
CA ALA A 207 -0.96 25.25 3.30
C ALA A 207 -0.64 26.73 3.07
N ALA A 208 -0.85 27.58 4.09
CA ALA A 208 -0.52 29.00 4.02
C ALA A 208 0.97 29.23 3.74
N ARG A 209 1.88 28.60 4.51
CA ARG A 209 3.33 28.75 4.29
C ARG A 209 3.79 28.16 2.95
N GLN A 210 3.21 27.04 2.50
CA GLN A 210 3.52 26.46 1.20
C GLN A 210 3.09 27.41 0.05
N SER A 211 1.92 28.05 0.17
CA SER A 211 1.46 29.02 -0.83
C SER A 211 2.35 30.27 -0.92
N GLN A 212 2.98 30.63 0.20
CA GLN A 212 3.95 31.73 0.30
C GLN A 212 5.38 31.32 -0.13
N ARG A 213 5.59 30.06 -0.53
CA ARG A 213 6.92 29.47 -0.83
C ARG A 213 7.92 29.62 0.33
N ASP A 214 7.40 29.57 1.55
CA ASP A 214 8.16 29.70 2.80
C ASP A 214 8.45 28.33 3.44
N LEU A 215 8.38 27.25 2.66
CA LEU A 215 8.66 25.88 3.10
C LEU A 215 9.51 25.15 2.07
N ALA A 216 10.66 24.62 2.50
CA ALA A 216 11.40 23.63 1.71
C ALA A 216 10.64 22.29 1.67
N ASP A 217 10.85 21.49 0.62
CA ASP A 217 10.12 20.23 0.39
C ASP A 217 10.29 19.19 1.52
N ASP A 218 11.44 19.20 2.19
CA ASP A 218 11.79 18.35 3.33
C ASP A 218 11.40 18.95 4.70
N GLU A 219 11.06 20.24 4.76
CA GLU A 219 10.63 20.88 6.00
C GLU A 219 9.30 20.28 6.48
N TYR A 220 9.27 19.91 7.77
CA TYR A 220 8.18 19.16 8.40
C TYR A 220 7.87 17.81 7.72
N SER A 221 8.87 17.18 7.09
CA SER A 221 8.73 15.85 6.50
C SER A 221 9.33 14.77 7.41
N PHE A 222 8.49 13.86 7.92
CA PHE A 222 8.96 12.73 8.73
C PHE A 222 9.13 11.49 7.86
N VAL A 223 10.38 11.18 7.52
CA VAL A 223 10.76 9.97 6.78
C VAL A 223 10.91 8.80 7.76
N PRO A 224 10.42 7.60 7.43
CA PRO A 224 10.61 6.41 8.28
C PRO A 224 12.10 6.08 8.50
N ASP A 225 12.41 5.56 9.69
CA ASP A 225 13.76 5.12 10.04
C ASP A 225 14.19 3.85 9.27
N ALA A 226 15.49 3.55 9.32
CA ALA A 226 16.09 2.42 8.61
C ALA A 226 15.65 1.03 9.14
N HIS A 227 15.12 0.95 10.36
CA HIS A 227 14.66 -0.29 10.99
C HIS A 227 13.17 -0.55 10.77
N TRP A 228 12.46 0.38 10.15
CA TRP A 228 11.07 0.21 9.79
C TRP A 228 10.90 -0.97 8.82
N ARG A 229 10.06 -1.92 9.20
CA ARG A 229 9.67 -3.05 8.34
C ARG A 229 8.78 -2.55 7.21
N ARG A 230 9.43 -2.08 6.15
CA ARG A 230 8.78 -1.58 4.96
C ARG A 230 7.92 -2.68 4.30
N PRO A 231 6.67 -2.39 3.92
CA PRO A 231 5.84 -3.34 3.20
C PRO A 231 6.41 -3.74 1.85
N ILE A 232 6.21 -5.00 1.45
CA ILE A 232 6.80 -5.58 0.24
C ILE A 232 6.34 -4.86 -1.03
N LEU A 233 5.06 -4.53 -1.15
CA LEU A 233 4.54 -3.80 -2.31
C LEU A 233 5.14 -2.38 -2.40
N LEU A 234 5.40 -1.74 -1.26
CA LEU A 234 6.08 -0.45 -1.23
C LEU A 234 7.55 -0.57 -1.62
N GLU A 235 8.25 -1.60 -1.13
CA GLU A 235 9.62 -1.86 -1.55
C GLU A 235 9.72 -2.14 -3.06
N LEU A 236 8.83 -2.97 -3.60
CA LEU A 236 8.73 -3.24 -5.03
C LEU A 236 8.46 -1.94 -5.81
N PHE A 237 7.59 -1.08 -5.26
CA PHE A 237 7.31 0.21 -5.86
C PHE A 237 8.56 1.08 -5.95
N LEU A 238 9.27 1.26 -4.83
CA LEU A 238 10.44 2.13 -4.70
C LEU A 238 11.69 1.62 -5.42
N THR A 239 11.77 0.32 -5.73
CA THR A 239 12.95 -0.28 -6.36
C THR A 239 12.75 -0.60 -7.83
N ARG A 240 11.52 -0.91 -8.26
CA ARG A 240 11.26 -1.43 -9.60
C ARG A 240 10.21 -0.70 -10.40
N ILE A 241 9.16 -0.16 -9.77
CA ILE A 241 8.03 0.46 -10.50
C ILE A 241 8.26 1.96 -10.69
N ALA A 242 8.65 2.64 -9.62
CA ALA A 242 9.00 4.05 -9.61
C ALA A 242 10.19 4.25 -8.66
N PRO A 243 11.43 4.23 -9.16
CA PRO A 243 12.63 4.37 -8.35
C PRO A 243 12.80 5.82 -7.87
N MET A 244 12.00 6.18 -6.86
CA MET A 244 11.87 7.54 -6.35
C MET A 244 12.74 7.78 -5.10
N GLY A 245 13.15 6.72 -4.41
CA GLY A 245 13.88 6.82 -3.15
C GLY A 245 13.13 7.67 -2.13
N GLU A 246 13.82 8.66 -1.55
CA GLU A 246 13.23 9.58 -0.57
C GLU A 246 12.11 10.47 -1.13
N LYS A 247 12.06 10.67 -2.45
CA LYS A 247 11.04 11.51 -3.10
C LYS A 247 9.62 11.00 -2.88
N PHE A 248 9.45 9.71 -2.60
CA PHE A 248 8.16 9.15 -2.21
C PHE A 248 7.60 9.82 -0.94
N TRP A 249 8.48 10.15 0.01
CA TRP A 249 8.10 10.75 1.28
C TRP A 249 8.03 12.27 1.22
N THR A 250 8.91 12.90 0.43
CA THR A 250 9.06 14.37 0.41
C THR A 250 8.18 15.04 -0.63
N LEU A 251 7.84 14.37 -1.74
CA LEU A 251 6.93 14.92 -2.75
C LEU A 251 5.47 14.51 -2.50
N PRO A 252 4.49 15.37 -2.81
CA PRO A 252 3.09 14.99 -2.79
C PRO A 252 2.80 13.97 -3.90
N PRO A 253 1.99 12.93 -3.63
CA PRO A 253 1.50 12.06 -4.69
C PRO A 253 0.75 12.87 -5.77
N PRO A 254 0.87 12.51 -7.06
CA PRO A 254 0.19 13.20 -8.15
C PRO A 254 -1.32 13.20 -7.91
N GLN A 255 -1.95 14.37 -7.96
CA GLN A 255 -3.41 14.49 -7.85
C GLN A 255 -4.07 13.95 -9.12
N THR A 256 -5.31 13.45 -9.03
CA THR A 256 -6.10 13.12 -10.22
C THR A 256 -6.50 14.42 -10.91
N SER A 257 -6.08 14.61 -12.16
CA SER A 257 -6.61 15.65 -13.05
C SER A 257 -8.11 15.47 -13.28
#